data_AF-A0A3D4B341-F1
#
_entry.id   AF-A0A3D4B341-F1
#
_cell.length_a   1.000
_cell.length_b   1.000
_cell.length_c   1.000
_cell.angle_alpha   90.00
_cell.angle_beta   90.00
_cell.angle_gamma   90.00
#
_symmetry.space_group_name_H-M   'P 1'
#
loop_
_entity.id
_entity.type
_entity.pdbx_description
1 polymer ?
#
loop_
_entity_poly.entity_id
_entity_poly.type
_entity_poly.pdbx_seq_one_letter_code
_entity_poly.pdbx_strand_id
1 'polypeptide(L)'
;ERPLIILGKGAAYAQADDEIRAFVEKSGMPYLPMSMAKGLLPDTHSQSAGPARSLVLKEADVVVMIGARLNWLLSHGKGKSWGDKPKKFVQIDIEPK
;
A
#
# COMPACT_ATOMS: atom_id res chain seq x y z
N GLU A 1 -1.09 -14.70 -8.70
CA GLU A 1 -0.61 -13.30 -8.73
C GLU A 1 -0.66 -12.75 -7.30
N ARG A 2 0.17 -11.77 -6.93
CA ARG A 2 0.36 -11.28 -5.55
C ARG A 2 0.25 -9.74 -5.48
N PRO A 3 -0.96 -9.19 -5.72
CA PRO A 3 -1.19 -7.76 -5.68
C PRO A 3 -1.15 -7.22 -4.23
N LEU A 4 -0.69 -5.99 -4.06
CA LEU A 4 -0.59 -5.29 -2.76
C LEU A 4 -1.08 -3.84 -2.88
N ILE A 5 -1.87 -3.37 -1.91
CA ILE A 5 -2.21 -1.95 -1.76
C ILE A 5 -1.31 -1.33 -0.66
N ILE A 6 -0.75 -0.16 -0.91
CA ILE A 6 -0.07 0.65 0.11
C ILE A 6 -0.84 1.95 0.31
N LEU A 7 -1.31 2.17 1.54
CA LEU A 7 -2.04 3.37 1.93
C LEU A 7 -1.09 4.35 2.61
N GLY A 8 -0.85 5.49 1.98
CA GLY A 8 -0.06 6.57 2.54
C GLY A 8 -0.91 7.60 3.26
N LYS A 9 -0.27 8.53 3.98
CA LYS A 9 -0.99 9.59 4.70
C LYS A 9 -1.76 10.53 3.77
N GLY A 10 -1.41 10.61 2.48
CA GLY A 10 -2.18 11.36 1.50
C GLY A 10 -3.56 10.76 1.26
N ALA A 11 -3.69 9.43 1.37
CA ALA A 11 -4.98 8.74 1.30
C ALA A 11 -5.87 9.10 2.49
N ALA A 12 -5.29 9.11 3.70
CA ALA A 12 -6.00 9.55 4.91
C ALA A 12 -6.36 11.04 4.85
N TYR A 13 -5.48 11.89 4.30
CA TYR A 13 -5.73 13.32 4.13
C TYR A 13 -6.90 13.61 3.18
N ALA A 14 -7.13 12.75 2.19
CA ALA A 14 -8.22 12.92 1.22
C ALA A 14 -9.62 12.74 1.82
N GLN A 15 -9.72 12.12 3.01
CA GLN A 15 -11.00 11.82 3.68
C GLN A 15 -12.01 11.04 2.81
N ALA A 16 -11.49 10.18 1.93
CA ALA A 16 -12.27 9.29 1.05
C ALA A 16 -12.30 7.86 1.61
N ASP A 17 -12.56 7.75 2.92
CA ASP A 17 -12.35 6.55 3.72
C ASP A 17 -13.21 5.39 3.23
N ASP A 18 -14.47 5.67 2.89
CA ASP A 18 -15.44 4.66 2.44
C ASP A 18 -15.12 4.19 1.01
N GLU A 19 -14.68 5.07 0.12
CA GLU A 19 -14.24 4.68 -1.23
C GLU A 19 -12.99 3.82 -1.19
N ILE A 20 -12.02 4.17 -0.34
CA ILE A 20 -10.78 3.40 -0.16
C ILE A 20 -11.11 2.04 0.46
N ARG A 21 -11.98 1.99 1.48
CA ARG A 21 -12.45 0.74 2.07
C ARG A 21 -13.15 -0.13 1.04
N ALA A 22 -14.10 0.43 0.30
CA ALA A 22 -14.84 -0.28 -0.74
C ALA A 22 -13.90 -0.84 -1.83
N PHE A 23 -12.87 -0.08 -2.21
CA PHE A 23 -11.85 -0.56 -3.16
C PHE A 23 -11.03 -1.73 -2.61
N VAL A 24 -10.54 -1.63 -1.37
CA VAL A 24 -9.82 -2.74 -0.70
C VAL A 24 -10.73 -3.97 -0.64
N GLU A 25 -11.94 -3.84 -0.08
CA GLU A 25 -12.87 -4.94 0.12
C GLU A 25 -13.31 -5.61 -1.19
N LYS A 26 -13.64 -4.81 -2.21
CA LYS A 26 -14.07 -5.30 -3.52
C LYS A 26 -12.96 -5.98 -4.31
N SER A 27 -11.71 -5.49 -4.18
CA SER A 27 -10.56 -6.09 -4.87
C SER A 27 -10.08 -7.37 -4.20
N GLY A 28 -10.32 -7.53 -2.89
CA GLY A 28 -9.78 -8.63 -2.08
C GLY A 28 -8.26 -8.58 -1.90
N MET A 29 -7.61 -7.47 -2.28
CA MET A 29 -6.17 -7.31 -2.17
C MET A 29 -5.76 -7.03 -0.73
N PRO A 30 -4.66 -7.63 -0.23
CA PRO A 30 -4.09 -7.21 1.04
C PRO A 30 -3.63 -5.74 0.96
N TYR A 31 -3.77 -5.01 2.07
CA TYR A 31 -3.29 -3.63 2.18
C TYR A 31 -2.26 -3.45 3.29
N LEU A 32 -1.36 -2.51 3.10
CA LEU A 32 -0.34 -2.11 4.06
C LEU A 32 -0.51 -0.61 4.37
N PRO A 33 -0.99 -0.24 5.57
CA PRO A 33 -1.04 1.16 5.97
C PRO A 33 0.33 1.66 6.40
N MET A 34 0.75 2.80 5.87
CA MET A 34 1.87 3.57 6.42
C MET A 34 1.46 4.19 7.77
N SER A 35 2.42 4.63 8.58
CA SER A 35 2.20 5.04 9.98
C SER A 35 0.95 5.92 10.20
N MET A 36 0.83 7.04 9.49
CA MET A 36 -0.31 7.97 9.63
C MET A 36 -1.53 7.63 8.77
N ALA A 37 -1.50 6.50 8.05
CA ALA A 37 -2.66 5.94 7.37
C ALA A 37 -3.33 4.80 8.18
N LYS A 38 -2.73 4.43 9.33
CA LYS A 38 -3.36 3.50 10.28
C LYS A 38 -4.68 4.10 10.77
N GLY A 39 -5.72 3.28 10.83
CA GLY A 39 -7.07 3.72 11.17
C GLY A 39 -7.94 4.12 9.96
N LEU A 40 -7.37 4.36 8.78
CA LEU A 40 -8.15 4.60 7.55
C LEU A 40 -9.07 3.40 7.24
N LEU A 41 -8.52 2.19 7.41
CA LEU A 41 -9.29 1.00 7.74
C LEU A 41 -8.86 0.56 9.15
N PRO A 42 -9.74 -0.12 9.93
CA PRO A 42 -9.36 -0.66 11.24
C PRO A 42 -8.07 -1.48 11.14
N ASP A 43 -7.13 -1.28 12.06
CA ASP A 43 -5.84 -2.01 12.00
C ASP A 43 -5.99 -3.54 12.12
N THR A 44 -7.11 -3.98 12.69
CA THR A 44 -7.53 -5.38 12.83
C THR A 44 -8.30 -5.92 11.61
N HIS A 45 -8.46 -5.14 10.55
CA HIS A 45 -9.16 -5.55 9.34
C HIS A 45 -8.50 -6.80 8.74
N SER A 46 -9.31 -7.76 8.28
CA SER A 46 -8.84 -9.07 7.82
C SER A 46 -7.85 -9.00 6.64
N GLN A 47 -7.96 -7.95 5.81
CA GLN A 47 -7.06 -7.71 4.68
C GLN A 47 -5.81 -6.89 5.04
N SER A 48 -5.63 -6.52 6.32
CA SER A 48 -4.43 -5.80 6.78
C SER A 48 -3.22 -6.73 6.76
N ALA A 49 -2.22 -6.38 5.96
CA ALA A 49 -0.93 -7.05 5.90
C ALA A 49 0.13 -6.39 6.79
N GLY A 50 -0.27 -5.51 7.71
CA GLY A 50 0.62 -4.84 8.67
C GLY A 50 1.60 -5.78 9.37
N PRO A 51 1.14 -6.90 9.97
CA PRO A 51 2.03 -7.88 10.61
C PRO A 51 2.99 -8.60 9.66
N ALA A 52 2.67 -8.65 8.36
CA ALA A 52 3.43 -9.39 7.35
C ALA A 52 4.19 -8.47 6.37
N ARG A 53 4.45 -7.21 6.76
CA ARG A 53 5.06 -6.16 5.90
C ARG A 53 6.23 -6.66 5.06
N SER A 54 7.23 -7.30 5.68
CA SER A 54 8.44 -7.75 4.98
C SER A 54 8.15 -8.81 3.92
N LEU A 55 7.17 -9.68 4.16
CA LEU A 55 6.78 -10.73 3.22
C LEU A 55 6.03 -10.12 2.03
N VAL A 56 5.02 -9.30 2.28
CA VAL A 56 4.17 -8.75 1.20
C VAL A 56 4.93 -7.80 0.29
N LEU A 57 5.86 -6.98 0.82
CA LEU A 57 6.71 -6.12 -0.01
C LEU A 57 7.66 -6.94 -0.91
N LYS A 58 8.25 -8.00 -0.35
CA LYS A 58 9.17 -8.87 -1.07
C LYS A 58 8.47 -9.65 -2.19
N GLU A 59 7.31 -10.23 -1.88
CA GLU A 59 6.63 -11.18 -2.77
C GLU A 59 5.68 -10.54 -3.77
N ALA A 60 5.24 -9.28 -3.55
CA ALA A 60 4.32 -8.62 -4.47
C ALA A 60 4.82 -8.63 -5.91
N ASP A 61 3.90 -8.67 -6.87
CA ASP A 61 4.18 -8.49 -8.30
C ASP A 61 3.63 -7.15 -8.82
N VAL A 62 2.46 -6.72 -8.31
CA VAL A 62 1.85 -5.41 -8.55
C VAL A 62 1.63 -4.69 -7.23
N VAL A 63 2.01 -3.40 -7.17
CA VAL A 63 1.81 -2.55 -5.99
C VAL A 63 1.04 -1.30 -6.36
N VAL A 64 -0.14 -1.14 -5.76
CA VAL A 64 -1.01 0.03 -5.89
C VAL A 64 -0.72 0.98 -4.73
N MET A 65 -0.17 2.14 -5.03
CA MET A 65 0.19 3.17 -4.06
C MET A 65 -0.86 4.26 -4.07
N ILE A 66 -1.56 4.46 -2.95
CA ILE A 66 -2.60 5.49 -2.80
C ILE A 66 -2.11 6.54 -1.82
N GLY A 67 -1.85 7.76 -2.31
CA GLY A 67 -1.34 8.87 -1.49
C GLY A 67 -0.05 8.55 -0.73
N ALA A 68 0.78 7.67 -1.31
CA ALA A 68 2.04 7.20 -0.78
C ALA A 68 3.17 7.49 -1.78
N ARG A 69 4.33 7.90 -1.27
CA ARG A 69 5.54 8.14 -2.08
C ARG A 69 6.52 6.98 -1.94
N LEU A 70 7.14 6.56 -3.04
CA LEU A 70 8.16 5.52 -3.05
C LEU A 70 9.53 6.08 -2.62
N ASN A 71 9.61 6.54 -1.37
CA ASN A 71 10.78 7.17 -0.78
C ASN A 71 11.53 6.23 0.19
N TRP A 72 12.40 6.79 1.03
CA TRP A 72 13.22 6.04 1.99
C TRP A 72 12.41 5.17 2.96
N LEU A 73 11.17 5.55 3.31
CA LEU A 73 10.28 4.72 4.17
C LEU A 73 9.90 3.39 3.50
N LEU A 74 9.93 3.39 2.17
CA LEU A 74 9.69 2.25 1.31
C LEU A 74 10.98 1.83 0.59
N SER A 75 12.16 2.15 1.13
CA SER A 75 13.46 1.78 0.55
C SER A 75 13.60 2.14 -0.93
N HIS A 76 12.92 3.20 -1.39
CA HIS A 76 12.85 3.60 -2.79
C HIS A 76 12.38 2.50 -3.76
N GLY A 77 11.60 1.52 -3.28
CA GLY A 77 11.15 0.38 -4.09
C GLY A 77 12.25 -0.61 -4.44
N LYS A 78 13.39 -0.59 -3.71
CA LYS A 78 14.61 -1.32 -4.06
C LYS A 78 15.16 -2.11 -2.88
N GLY A 79 16.09 -3.01 -3.20
CA GLY A 79 16.86 -3.78 -2.23
C GLY A 79 16.10 -4.98 -1.67
N LYS A 80 16.70 -5.64 -0.67
CA LYS A 80 16.22 -6.92 -0.13
C LYS A 80 14.77 -6.88 0.39
N SER A 81 14.30 -5.72 0.83
CA SER A 81 12.91 -5.52 1.30
C SER A 81 11.87 -5.67 0.19
N TRP A 82 12.26 -5.48 -1.08
CA TRP A 82 11.39 -5.61 -2.26
C TRP A 82 11.69 -6.88 -3.08
N GLY A 83 12.61 -7.72 -2.62
CA GLY A 83 13.06 -8.91 -3.33
C GLY A 83 13.80 -8.59 -4.62
N ASP A 84 14.14 -9.64 -5.37
CA ASP A 84 15.01 -9.53 -6.55
C ASP A 84 14.23 -9.32 -7.86
N LYS A 85 12.90 -9.43 -7.80
CA LYS A 85 12.02 -9.29 -8.97
C LYS A 85 11.45 -7.88 -9.05
N PRO A 86 11.49 -7.23 -10.22
CA PRO A 86 10.89 -5.91 -10.41
C PRO A 86 9.39 -5.96 -10.15
N LYS A 87 8.86 -4.87 -9.62
CA LYS A 87 7.43 -4.69 -9.33
C LYS A 87 6.80 -3.78 -10.38
N LYS A 88 5.53 -4.02 -10.70
CA LYS A 88 4.72 -3.06 -11.45
C LYS A 88 4.05 -2.13 -10.45
N PHE A 89 4.24 -0.82 -10.61
CA PHE A 89 3.65 0.17 -9.72
C PHE A 89 2.46 0.86 -10.41
N VAL A 90 1.37 1.00 -9.68
CA VAL A 90 0.27 1.91 -10.00
C VAL A 90 0.28 2.97 -8.91
N GLN A 91 0.45 4.23 -9.25
CA GLN A 91 0.55 5.31 -8.27
C GLN A 91 -0.58 6.31 -8.47
N ILE A 92 -1.37 6.50 -7.41
CA ILE A 92 -2.41 7.51 -7.33
C ILE A 92 -1.87 8.61 -6.43
N ASP A 93 -1.47 9.70 -7.05
CA ASP A 93 -1.00 10.93 -6.41
C ASP A 93 -1.53 12.13 -7.19
N ILE A 94 -1.67 13.27 -6.51
CA ILE A 94 -2.07 14.53 -7.16
C ILE A 94 -0.88 15.19 -7.85
N GLU A 95 0.35 14.90 -7.41
CA GLU A 95 1.57 15.41 -8.02
C GLU A 95 1.94 14.54 -9.25
N PRO A 96 1.97 15.12 -10.46
CA PRO A 96 2.29 14.37 -11.68
C PRO A 96 3.80 14.14 -11.91
N LYS A 97 4.67 14.77 -11.11
CA LYS A 97 6.14 14.69 -11.23
C LYS A 97 6.75 13.75 -10.19
#